data_AF-A0A6A6DI31-F1
#
_entry.id   AF-A0A6A6DI31-F1
#
_cell.length_a   1.000
_cell.length_b   1.000
_cell.length_c   1.000
_cell.angle_alpha   90.00
_cell.angle_beta   90.00
_cell.angle_gamma   90.00
#
_symmetry.space_group_name_H-M   'P 1'
#
loop_
_entity.id
_entity.type
_entity.pdbx_description
1 polymer ?
#
loop_
_entity_poly.entity_id
_entity_poly.type
_entity_poly.pdbx_seq_one_letter_code
_entity_poly.pdbx_strand_id
1 'polypeptide(L)'
;MPLSVNASSEEAQRTAGHDRFGWGRFLDFTRTEATNLAQRWTTWTSVPANEKRATLQRINEQLEGEDIPIIQGDVLTWRMSPAMRRLRAERAPAQLPYDPVKAAVAANQEDQGKP
;
A
#
# COMPACT_ATOMS: atom_id res chain seq x y z
N MET A 1 14.80 18.62 -1.16
CA MET A 1 13.48 18.81 -1.78
C MET A 1 12.59 17.70 -1.28
N PRO A 2 11.37 17.99 -0.77
CA PRO A 2 10.45 16.94 -0.34
C PRO A 2 10.01 16.09 -1.55
N LEU A 3 10.00 14.77 -1.41
CA LEU A 3 9.54 13.83 -2.43
C LEU A 3 8.03 13.96 -2.65
N SER A 4 7.62 14.08 -3.91
CA SER A 4 6.20 14.05 -4.28
C SER A 4 5.60 12.66 -4.06
N VAL A 5 4.35 12.58 -3.60
CA VAL A 5 3.62 11.31 -3.48
C VAL A 5 3.40 10.59 -4.81
N ASN A 6 3.50 11.33 -5.92
CA ASN A 6 3.39 10.80 -7.29
C ASN A 6 4.76 10.60 -7.97
N ALA A 7 5.86 10.75 -7.22
CA ALA A 7 7.20 10.55 -7.75
C ALA A 7 7.38 9.13 -8.31
N SER A 8 8.25 8.98 -9.28
CA SER A 8 8.60 7.66 -9.81
C SER A 8 9.39 6.84 -8.78
N SER A 9 9.47 5.52 -8.98
CA SER A 9 10.32 4.68 -8.12
C SER A 9 11.80 5.05 -8.22
N GLU A 10 12.26 5.53 -9.38
CA GLU A 10 13.65 5.94 -9.56
C GLU A 10 13.95 7.24 -8.80
N GLU A 11 13.04 8.20 -8.84
CA GLU A 11 13.16 9.45 -8.06
C GLU A 11 13.14 9.16 -6.57
N ALA A 12 12.25 8.27 -6.11
CA ALA A 12 12.17 7.86 -4.72
C ALA A 12 13.45 7.16 -4.27
N GLN A 13 13.98 6.23 -5.08
CA GLN A 13 15.24 5.54 -4.81
C GLN A 13 16.42 6.50 -4.72
N ARG A 14 16.54 7.43 -5.68
CA ARG A 14 17.60 8.44 -5.69
C ARG A 14 17.50 9.38 -4.47
N THR A 15 16.28 9.75 -4.09
CA THR A 15 16.02 10.59 -2.91
C THR A 15 16.37 9.87 -1.60
N ALA A 16 16.14 8.55 -1.55
CA ALA A 16 16.56 7.72 -0.44
C ALA A 16 18.10 7.54 -0.38
N GLY A 17 18.79 7.71 -1.52
CA GLY A 17 20.23 7.46 -1.62
C GLY A 17 20.58 5.98 -1.73
N HIS A 18 19.61 5.11 -2.07
CA HIS A 18 19.82 3.67 -2.09
C HIS A 18 20.35 3.21 -3.44
N ASP A 19 21.29 2.28 -3.41
CA ASP A 19 21.63 1.47 -4.57
C ASP A 19 20.54 0.41 -4.86
N ARG A 20 20.77 -0.48 -5.83
CA ARG A 20 19.77 -1.48 -6.20
C ARG A 20 19.46 -2.46 -5.07
N PHE A 21 20.46 -2.86 -4.29
CA PHE A 21 20.29 -3.85 -3.23
C PHE A 21 19.60 -3.22 -2.01
N GLY A 22 20.06 -2.04 -1.59
CA GLY A 22 19.44 -1.27 -0.51
C GLY A 22 18.01 -0.86 -0.84
N TRP A 23 17.70 -0.63 -2.11
CA TRP A 23 16.31 -0.40 -2.54
C TRP A 23 15.45 -1.65 -2.35
N GLY A 24 15.95 -2.83 -2.71
CA GLY A 24 15.27 -4.10 -2.47
C GLY A 24 14.94 -4.32 -0.99
N ARG A 25 15.94 -4.15 -0.12
CA ARG A 25 15.76 -4.30 1.34
C ARG A 25 14.76 -3.29 1.91
N PHE A 26 14.82 -2.04 1.48
CA PHE A 26 13.82 -1.03 1.82
C PHE A 26 12.39 -1.45 1.42
N LEU A 27 12.20 -2.00 0.22
CA LEU A 27 10.90 -2.47 -0.24
C LEU A 27 10.38 -3.66 0.59
N ASP A 28 11.27 -4.53 1.07
CA ASP A 28 10.94 -5.67 1.93
C ASP A 28 10.56 -5.20 3.35
N PHE A 29 11.37 -4.35 3.98
CA PHE A 29 11.07 -3.79 5.30
C PHE A 29 9.74 -3.04 5.32
N THR A 30 9.51 -2.20 4.32
CA THR A 30 8.24 -1.46 4.19
C THR A 30 7.05 -2.37 3.91
N ARG A 31 7.23 -3.50 3.22
CA ARG A 31 6.17 -4.50 3.03
C ARG A 31 5.77 -5.13 4.34
N THR A 32 6.73 -5.52 5.17
CA THR A 32 6.49 -6.09 6.50
C THR A 32 5.75 -5.10 7.39
N GLU A 33 6.24 -3.86 7.48
CA GLU A 33 5.61 -2.80 8.27
C GLU A 33 4.20 -2.46 7.77
N ALA A 34 3.99 -2.36 6.44
CA ALA A 34 2.66 -2.12 5.88
C ALA A 34 1.68 -3.25 6.21
N THR A 35 2.14 -4.51 6.20
CA THR A 35 1.33 -5.67 6.55
C THR A 35 0.89 -5.62 8.02
N ASN A 36 1.81 -5.26 8.92
CA ASN A 36 1.54 -5.09 10.34
C ASN A 36 0.57 -3.93 10.60
N LEU A 37 0.81 -2.77 9.99
CA LEU A 37 -0.07 -1.61 10.11
C LEU A 37 -1.46 -1.89 9.54
N ALA A 38 -1.56 -2.64 8.44
CA ALA A 38 -2.83 -3.00 7.83
C ALA A 38 -3.75 -3.83 8.74
N GLN A 39 -3.22 -4.45 9.81
CA GLN A 39 -4.06 -5.14 10.81
C GLN A 39 -4.94 -4.17 11.61
N ARG A 40 -4.48 -2.92 11.79
CA ARG A 40 -5.13 -1.90 12.62
C ARG A 40 -5.68 -0.73 11.81
N TRP A 41 -5.07 -0.42 10.66
CA TRP A 41 -5.32 0.77 9.88
C TRP A 41 -5.62 0.43 8.42
N THR A 42 -6.59 1.13 7.82
CA THR A 42 -7.04 0.87 6.44
C THR A 42 -6.20 1.58 5.39
N THR A 43 -5.61 2.73 5.71
CA THR A 43 -4.82 3.55 4.79
C THR A 43 -3.67 4.22 5.54
N TRP A 44 -2.60 4.60 4.84
CA TRP A 44 -1.50 5.35 5.46
C TRP A 44 -1.95 6.70 6.04
N THR A 45 -2.94 7.34 5.42
CA THR A 45 -3.51 8.61 5.89
C THR A 45 -4.19 8.49 7.26
N SER A 46 -4.81 7.35 7.58
CA SER A 46 -5.46 7.12 8.87
C SER A 46 -4.49 6.71 9.99
N VAL A 47 -3.24 6.38 9.67
CA VAL A 47 -2.22 6.05 10.68
C VAL A 47 -1.85 7.32 11.49
N PRO A 48 -1.94 7.27 12.84
CA PRO A 48 -1.55 8.36 13.72
C PRO A 48 -0.08 8.76 13.60
N ALA A 49 0.23 10.02 13.92
CA ALA A 49 1.59 10.55 13.75
C ALA A 49 2.66 9.82 14.59
N ASN A 50 2.32 9.38 15.81
CA ASN A 50 3.21 8.59 16.66
C ASN A 50 3.54 7.23 16.02
N GLU A 51 2.55 6.54 15.45
CA GLU A 51 2.75 5.28 14.74
C GLU A 51 3.58 5.48 13.48
N LYS A 52 3.35 6.56 12.72
CA LYS A 52 4.17 6.90 11.55
C LYS A 52 5.64 7.12 11.91
N ARG A 53 5.92 7.85 12.99
CA ARG A 53 7.28 8.08 13.50
C ARG A 53 7.92 6.78 13.98
N ALA A 54 7.18 5.95 14.70
CA ALA A 54 7.68 4.66 15.17
C ALA A 54 8.01 3.71 13.99
N THR A 55 7.17 3.68 12.95
CA THR A 55 7.46 2.92 11.72
C THR A 55 8.68 3.45 11.00
N LEU A 56 8.84 4.78 10.88
CA LEU A 56 10.06 5.37 10.29
C LEU A 56 11.31 4.94 11.06
N GLN A 57 11.26 5.02 12.38
CA GLN A 57 12.37 4.64 13.24
C GLN A 57 12.75 3.17 13.05
N ARG A 58 11.79 2.24 13.14
CA ARG A 58 12.05 0.80 12.95
C ARG A 58 12.65 0.48 11.59
N ILE A 59 12.17 1.13 10.52
CA ILE A 59 12.73 0.93 9.17
C ILE A 59 14.16 1.46 9.11
N ASN A 60 14.42 2.65 9.65
CA ASN A 60 15.77 3.22 9.64
C ASN A 60 16.76 2.40 10.48
N GLU A 61 16.32 1.85 11.62
CA GLU A 61 17.14 0.91 12.43
C GLU A 61 17.49 -0.35 11.63
N GLN A 62 16.55 -0.89 10.83
CA GLN A 62 16.80 -2.04 9.96
C GLN A 62 17.73 -1.72 8.78
N LEU A 63 17.59 -0.53 8.19
CA LEU A 63 18.47 -0.07 7.10
C LEU A 63 19.90 0.17 7.60
N GLU A 64 20.04 0.85 8.73
CA GLU A 64 21.35 1.12 9.35
C GLU A 64 22.05 -0.18 9.75
N GLY A 65 21.30 -1.17 10.25
CA GLY A 65 21.85 -2.50 10.56
C GLY A 65 22.39 -3.28 9.35
N GLU A 66 22.09 -2.83 8.12
CA GLU A 66 22.61 -3.39 6.87
C GLU A 66 23.50 -2.41 6.10
N ASP A 67 23.98 -1.34 6.75
CA ASP A 67 24.79 -0.26 6.14
C ASP A 67 24.10 0.44 4.95
N ILE A 68 22.77 0.48 4.95
CA ILE A 68 21.96 1.15 3.93
C ILE A 68 21.59 2.56 4.43
N PRO A 69 21.67 3.60 3.57
CA PRO A 69 21.28 4.95 3.97
C PRO A 69 19.87 5.02 4.58
N ILE A 70 19.71 5.81 5.64
CA ILE A 70 18.41 6.04 6.26
C ILE A 70 17.52 6.91 5.38
N ILE A 71 16.21 6.78 5.56
CA ILE A 71 15.22 7.56 4.81
C ILE A 71 14.53 8.63 5.65
N GLN A 72 13.88 9.56 4.94
CA GLN A 72 13.06 10.63 5.52
C GLN A 72 11.56 10.32 5.38
N GLY A 73 10.74 11.10 6.07
CA GLY A 73 9.30 10.86 6.18
C GLY A 73 8.52 10.99 4.86
N ASP A 74 9.04 11.73 3.88
CA ASP A 74 8.49 11.88 2.54
C ASP A 74 8.66 10.60 1.71
N VAL A 75 9.85 9.98 1.71
CA VAL A 75 10.12 8.67 1.10
C VAL A 75 9.25 7.59 1.76
N LEU A 76 9.12 7.62 3.09
CA LEU A 76 8.22 6.71 3.80
C LEU A 76 6.77 6.91 3.37
N THR A 77 6.31 8.16 3.28
CA THR A 77 4.92 8.47 2.90
C THR A 77 4.62 8.06 1.47
N TRP A 78 5.55 8.34 0.54
CA TRP A 78 5.50 7.88 -0.84
C TRP A 78 5.35 6.36 -0.91
N ARG A 79 6.12 5.62 -0.10
CA ARG A 79 6.12 4.16 -0.14
C ARG A 79 4.89 3.53 0.51
N MET A 80 4.52 3.99 1.69
CA MET A 80 3.48 3.37 2.52
C MET A 80 2.07 3.60 1.97
N SER A 81 1.83 4.73 1.31
CA SER A 81 0.53 5.07 0.73
C SER A 81 0.03 4.01 -0.28
N PRO A 82 0.76 3.69 -1.36
CA PRO A 82 0.36 2.62 -2.29
C PRO A 82 0.48 1.22 -1.68
N ALA A 83 1.44 0.96 -0.77
CA ALA A 83 1.61 -0.35 -0.15
C ALA A 83 0.38 -0.78 0.66
N MET A 84 -0.09 0.09 1.56
CA MET A 84 -1.30 -0.19 2.35
C MET A 84 -2.56 -0.23 1.49
N ARG A 85 -2.66 0.64 0.48
CA ARG A 85 -3.80 0.63 -0.46
C ARG A 85 -3.91 -0.72 -1.19
N ARG A 86 -2.77 -1.27 -1.63
CA ARG A 86 -2.72 -2.58 -2.28
C ARG A 86 -3.14 -3.71 -1.33
N LEU A 87 -2.61 -3.73 -0.11
CA LEU A 87 -2.98 -4.73 0.90
C LEU A 87 -4.48 -4.69 1.23
N ARG A 88 -5.08 -3.50 1.25
CA ARG A 88 -6.54 -3.35 1.41
C ARG A 88 -7.30 -3.96 0.23
N ALA A 89 -6.85 -3.72 -1.00
CA ALA A 89 -7.49 -4.26 -2.21
C ALA A 89 -7.40 -5.79 -2.26
N GLU A 90 -6.29 -6.37 -1.80
CA GLU A 90 -6.10 -7.83 -1.71
C GLU A 90 -6.96 -8.48 -0.60
N ARG A 91 -7.30 -7.75 0.46
CA ARG A 91 -8.16 -8.22 1.57
C ARG A 91 -9.65 -8.03 1.32
N ALA A 92 -10.03 -7.05 0.51
CA ALA A 92 -11.41 -6.94 0.07
C ALA A 92 -11.74 -8.20 -0.74
N PRO A 93 -12.89 -8.87 -0.51
CA PRO A 93 -13.31 -9.93 -1.41
C PRO A 93 -13.31 -9.33 -2.81
N ALA A 94 -12.64 -10.01 -3.75
CA ALA A 94 -12.71 -9.65 -5.16
C ALA A 94 -14.19 -9.44 -5.46
N GLN A 95 -14.60 -8.21 -5.77
CA GLN A 95 -15.95 -7.94 -6.23
C GLN A 95 -16.11 -8.79 -7.48
N LEU A 96 -16.76 -9.94 -7.31
CA LEU A 96 -17.18 -10.79 -8.40
C LEU A 96 -17.93 -9.86 -9.35
N PRO A 97 -17.64 -9.87 -10.67
CA PRO A 97 -18.39 -9.11 -11.65
C PRO A 97 -19.85 -9.58 -11.80
N TYR A 98 -20.37 -10.36 -10.86
CA TYR A 98 -21.72 -10.89 -10.84
C TYR A 98 -22.56 -10.11 -9.84
N ASP A 99 -23.51 -9.33 -10.36
CA ASP A 99 -24.63 -8.77 -9.61
C ASP A 99 -25.80 -9.76 -9.67
N PRO A 100 -25.99 -10.61 -8.65
CA PRO A 100 -27.03 -11.66 -8.66
C PRO A 100 -28.45 -11.08 -8.71
N VAL A 101 -28.63 -9.83 -8.29
CA VAL A 101 -29.94 -9.18 -8.25
C VAL A 101 -30.38 -8.80 -9.67
N LYS A 102 -29.46 -8.27 -10.48
CA LYS A 102 -29.74 -7.90 -11.87
C LYS A 102 -30.02 -9.13 -12.76
N ALA A 103 -29.32 -10.24 -12.51
CA ALA A 103 -29.52 -11.49 -13.24
C ALA A 103 -30.88 -12.15 -12.91
N ALA A 104 -31.31 -12.11 -11.63
CA ALA A 104 -32.59 -12.66 -11.22
C ALA A 104 -33.79 -11.85 -11.76
N VAL A 105 -33.63 -10.53 -11.93
CA VAL A 105 -34.67 -9.67 -12.53
C VAL A 105 -34.83 -9.94 -14.03
N ALA A 106 -33.74 -10.24 -14.74
CA ALA A 106 -33.78 -10.59 -16.16
C ALA A 106 -34.45 -11.96 -16.40
N ALA A 107 -34.16 -12.96 -15.57
CA ALA A 107 -34.76 -14.29 -15.68
C ALA A 107 -36.28 -14.32 -15.43
N ASN A 108 -36.79 -13.40 -14.60
CA ASN A 108 -38.23 -13.29 -14.30
C ASN A 108 -39.02 -12.46 -15.33
N GLN A 109 -38.36 -11.81 -16.29
CA GLN A 109 -39.02 -11.05 -17.35
C GLN A 109 -39.27 -11.89 -18.62
N GLU A 110 -38.63 -13.05 -18.76
CA GLU A 110 -38.76 -13.91 -19.94
C GLU A 110 -39.95 -14.91 -19.85
N ASP A 111 -40.56 -15.09 -18.67
CA ASP A 111 -41.66 -16.05 -18.44
C ASP A 111 -43.08 -15.43 -18.54
N GLN A 112 -43.20 -14.11 -18.77
CA GLN A 112 -44.51 -13.41 -18.86
C GLN A 112 -44.92 -13.01 -20.28
N GLY A 113 -44.38 -13.69 -21.30
CA GLY A 113 -44.54 -13.24 -22.68
C GLY A 113 -44.71 -14.34 -23.72
N LYS A 114 -45.72 -15.22 -23.60
CA LYS A 114 -46.36 -15.76 -24.81
C LYS A 114 -47.79 -16.30 -24.56
N PRO A 115 -48.83 -15.74 -25.20
CA PRO A 115 -50.15 -16.37 -25.33
C PRO A 115 -50.14 -17.52 -26.34
#